data_AF-A0A950P4Z9-F1
#
_entry.id   AF-A0A950P4Z9-F1
#
_cell.length_a   1.000
_cell.length_b   1.000
_cell.length_c   1.000
_cell.angle_alpha   90.00
_cell.angle_beta   90.00
_cell.angle_gamma   90.00
#
_symmetry.space_group_name_H-M   'P 1'
#
loop_
_entity.id
_entity.type
_entity.pdbx_description
1 polymer ?
#
loop_
_entity_poly.entity_id
_entity_poly.type
_entity_poly.pdbx_seq_one_letter_code
_entity_poly.pdbx_strand_id
1 'polypeptide(L)'
;TTDEVLSELDHREHDAVQYIRPQREHADIVVSFKRARTDDPSHLDADVVLCDTLPHPDLSPLIDGTGDGPTLIRHERDLLLRIPGDIAPEHAAELEEAVWARMSFANHLRTRRLGEFTVGTDLRRSDSLALVQLLVLYHLVWARAHVTSGSEPERTERRQVTGADSALHV
;
A
#
# COMPACT_ATOMS: atom_id res chain seq x y z
N THR A 1 21.06 -19.06 -13.01
CA THR A 1 21.24 -18.28 -14.25
C THR A 1 19.92 -17.60 -14.60
N THR A 2 19.87 -16.72 -15.61
CA THR A 2 18.59 -16.08 -16.02
C THR A 2 17.54 -17.11 -16.41
N ASP A 3 17.93 -18.16 -17.13
CA ASP A 3 17.00 -19.20 -17.59
C ASP A 3 16.42 -20.01 -16.42
N GLU A 4 17.23 -20.31 -15.40
CA GLU A 4 16.74 -20.96 -14.17
C GLU A 4 15.75 -20.07 -13.42
N VAL A 5 15.98 -18.75 -13.38
CA VAL A 5 15.04 -17.81 -12.75
C VAL A 5 13.71 -17.77 -13.49
N LEU A 6 13.74 -17.71 -14.84
CA LEU A 6 12.51 -17.72 -15.64
C LEU A 6 11.74 -19.03 -15.49
N SER A 7 12.44 -20.17 -15.53
CA SER A 7 11.82 -21.48 -15.32
C SER A 7 11.17 -21.60 -13.94
N GLU A 8 11.78 -21.05 -12.89
CA GLU A 8 11.21 -21.08 -11.54
C GLU A 8 10.00 -20.14 -11.41
N LEU A 9 10.03 -18.97 -12.08
CA LEU A 9 8.88 -18.07 -12.12
C LEU A 9 7.67 -18.75 -12.79
N ASP A 10 7.88 -19.42 -13.92
CA ASP A 10 6.83 -20.16 -14.61
C ASP A 10 6.29 -21.32 -13.76
N HIS A 11 7.18 -22.06 -13.07
CA HIS A 11 6.78 -23.13 -12.18
C HIS A 11 5.90 -22.64 -11.02
N ARG A 12 6.26 -21.49 -10.43
CA ARG A 12 5.53 -20.90 -9.29
C ARG A 12 4.27 -20.14 -9.66
N GLU A 13 4.04 -19.84 -10.94
CA GLU A 13 2.85 -19.12 -11.37
C GLU A 13 1.57 -19.88 -10.99
N HIS A 14 1.57 -21.21 -11.09
CA HIS A 14 0.46 -22.04 -10.67
C HIS A 14 0.14 -21.85 -9.17
N ASP A 15 1.14 -22.00 -8.31
CA ASP A 15 0.98 -21.84 -6.86
C ASP A 15 0.59 -20.41 -6.48
N ALA A 16 1.15 -19.41 -7.18
CA ALA A 16 0.81 -18.02 -6.98
C ALA A 16 -0.68 -17.76 -7.28
N VAL A 17 -1.19 -18.31 -8.38
CA VAL A 17 -2.61 -18.20 -8.74
C VAL A 17 -3.52 -18.94 -7.76
N GLN A 18 -3.13 -20.14 -7.34
CA GLN A 18 -3.96 -20.98 -6.46
C GLN A 18 -3.98 -20.51 -5.00
N TYR A 19 -2.85 -20.04 -4.47
CA TYR A 19 -2.68 -19.87 -3.03
C TYR A 19 -2.26 -18.45 -2.60
N ILE A 20 -1.67 -17.64 -3.49
CA ILE A 20 -1.15 -16.30 -3.13
C ILE A 20 -2.09 -15.18 -3.57
N ARG A 21 -2.44 -15.11 -4.86
CA ARG A 21 -3.31 -14.07 -5.42
C ARG A 21 -4.70 -13.99 -4.75
N PRO A 22 -5.35 -15.10 -4.35
CA PRO A 22 -6.64 -15.03 -3.66
C PRO A 22 -6.58 -14.29 -2.33
N GLN A 23 -5.43 -14.27 -1.64
CA GLN A 23 -5.29 -13.57 -0.36
C GLN A 23 -5.52 -12.05 -0.47
N ARG A 24 -5.35 -11.48 -1.68
CA ARG A 24 -5.64 -10.06 -1.96
C ARG A 24 -7.09 -9.69 -1.63
N GLU A 25 -8.03 -10.63 -1.75
CA GLU A 25 -9.45 -10.37 -1.46
C GLU A 25 -9.74 -10.10 0.02
N HIS A 26 -8.80 -10.47 0.90
CA HIS A 26 -8.90 -10.30 2.35
C HIS A 26 -8.05 -9.15 2.89
N ALA A 27 -7.32 -8.45 2.02
CA ALA A 27 -6.44 -7.35 2.41
C ALA A 27 -7.19 -6.02 2.55
N ASP A 28 -6.90 -5.28 3.62
CA ASP A 28 -7.42 -3.93 3.82
C ASP A 28 -6.65 -2.88 3.00
N ILE A 29 -5.37 -3.18 2.69
CA ILE A 29 -4.48 -2.34 1.89
C ILE A 29 -3.76 -3.23 0.89
N VAL A 30 -3.79 -2.86 -0.39
CA VAL A 30 -3.04 -3.53 -1.47
C VAL A 30 -2.10 -2.52 -2.12
N VAL A 31 -0.81 -2.82 -2.09
CA VAL A 31 0.24 -1.99 -2.70
C VAL A 31 0.75 -2.68 -3.96
N SER A 32 0.82 -1.93 -5.08
CA SER A 32 1.42 -2.39 -6.33
C SER A 32 2.42 -1.36 -6.82
N PHE A 33 3.68 -1.77 -6.94
CA PHE A 33 4.71 -0.98 -7.61
C PHE A 33 4.75 -1.29 -9.09
N LYS A 34 4.85 -0.25 -9.91
CA LYS A 34 4.89 -0.34 -11.38
C LYS A 34 6.09 0.41 -11.89
N ARG A 35 6.68 -0.09 -12.98
CA ARG A 35 7.73 0.66 -13.67
C ARG A 35 7.14 1.97 -14.17
N ALA A 36 7.77 3.08 -13.78
CA ALA A 36 7.50 4.38 -14.36
C ALA A 36 8.15 4.45 -15.75
N ARG A 37 8.31 5.67 -16.26
CA ARG A 37 8.97 5.93 -17.55
C ARG A 37 10.46 5.58 -17.58
N THR A 38 11.10 5.46 -16.41
CA THR A 38 12.53 5.19 -16.28
C THR A 38 12.76 3.74 -15.82
N ASP A 39 13.92 3.18 -16.16
CA ASP A 39 14.35 1.87 -15.65
C ASP A 39 15.05 1.97 -14.27
N ASP A 40 14.97 3.13 -13.59
CA ASP A 40 15.55 3.27 -12.26
C ASP A 40 14.64 2.60 -11.21
N PRO A 41 15.12 1.56 -10.51
CA PRO A 41 14.33 0.90 -9.47
C PRO A 41 13.97 1.82 -8.29
N SER A 42 14.60 3.00 -8.16
CA SER A 42 14.22 3.98 -7.14
C SER A 42 12.95 4.75 -7.49
N HIS A 43 12.53 4.79 -8.77
CA HIS A 43 11.44 5.65 -9.25
C HIS A 43 10.22 4.85 -9.73
N LEU A 44 9.81 3.84 -8.96
CA LEU A 44 8.60 3.08 -9.28
C LEU A 44 7.36 3.86 -8.86
N ASP A 45 6.37 3.94 -9.75
CA ASP A 45 5.04 4.41 -9.39
C ASP A 45 4.41 3.42 -8.41
N ALA A 46 3.64 3.91 -7.44
CA ALA A 46 2.91 3.08 -6.50
C ALA A 46 1.41 3.33 -6.59
N ASP A 47 0.66 2.25 -6.81
CA ASP A 47 -0.78 2.21 -6.60
C ASP A 47 -1.06 1.60 -5.22
N VAL A 48 -1.74 2.36 -4.37
CA VAL A 48 -2.22 1.89 -3.07
C VAL A 48 -3.73 1.87 -3.08
N VAL A 49 -4.31 0.67 -3.10
CA VAL A 49 -5.74 0.46 -2.92
C VAL A 49 -6.02 0.32 -1.45
N LEU A 50 -6.90 1.17 -0.94
CA LEU A 50 -7.36 1.22 0.45
C LEU A 50 -8.83 0.78 0.46
N CYS A 51 -9.09 -0.41 1.01
CA CYS A 51 -10.43 -0.99 1.05
C CYS A 51 -11.25 -0.37 2.18
N ASP A 52 -12.55 -0.16 1.96
CA ASP A 52 -13.48 0.39 2.96
C ASP A 52 -13.73 -0.56 4.17
N THR A 53 -13.02 -1.69 4.26
CA THR A 53 -13.08 -2.65 5.39
C THR A 53 -12.33 -2.16 6.64
N LEU A 54 -11.53 -1.10 6.51
CA LEU A 54 -10.84 -0.42 7.60
C LEU A 54 -11.13 1.09 7.48
N PRO A 55 -11.44 1.80 8.56
CA PRO A 55 -11.57 3.24 8.44
C PRO A 55 -10.19 3.86 8.22
N HIS A 56 -10.09 4.76 7.25
CA HIS A 56 -8.83 5.35 6.84
C HIS A 56 -8.51 6.60 7.67
N PRO A 57 -7.22 6.84 8.00
CA PRO A 57 -6.81 8.10 8.57
C PRO A 57 -7.05 9.25 7.59
N ASP A 58 -6.93 10.50 8.06
CA ASP A 58 -7.05 11.68 7.20
C ASP A 58 -5.91 11.71 6.16
N LEU A 59 -6.26 11.42 4.89
CA LEU A 59 -5.32 11.41 3.77
C LEU A 59 -5.13 12.78 3.12
N SER A 60 -5.85 13.83 3.56
CA SER A 60 -5.68 15.18 3.03
C SER A 60 -4.24 15.70 3.01
N PRO A 61 -3.33 15.35 3.95
CA PRO A 61 -1.94 15.79 3.90
C PRO A 61 -1.17 15.28 2.68
N LEU A 62 -1.62 14.19 2.06
CA LEU A 62 -0.98 13.60 0.87
C LEU A 62 -1.52 14.19 -0.44
N ILE A 63 -2.62 14.95 -0.38
CA ILE A 63 -3.34 15.46 -1.54
C ILE A 63 -3.24 16.98 -1.52
N ASP A 64 -2.21 17.50 -2.18
CA ASP A 64 -1.92 18.92 -2.30
C ASP A 64 -2.52 19.55 -3.58
N GLY A 65 -2.99 18.70 -4.51
CA GLY A 65 -3.60 19.12 -5.77
C GLY A 65 -2.60 19.59 -6.82
N THR A 66 -1.31 19.36 -6.61
CA THR A 66 -0.28 19.59 -7.63
C THR A 66 -0.33 18.46 -8.67
N GLY A 67 0.07 18.76 -9.91
CA GLY A 67 -0.01 17.81 -11.02
C GLY A 67 1.04 16.69 -10.95
N ASP A 68 2.06 16.86 -10.10
CA ASP A 68 3.21 15.99 -9.91
C ASP A 68 3.22 15.28 -8.54
N GLY A 69 2.20 15.53 -7.70
CA GLY A 69 2.01 14.89 -6.40
C GLY A 69 1.11 13.64 -6.43
N PRO A 70 0.86 13.03 -5.26
CA PRO A 70 -0.08 11.92 -5.15
C PRO A 70 -1.51 12.31 -5.53
N THR A 71 -2.21 11.37 -6.16
CA THR A 71 -3.62 11.56 -6.57
C THR A 71 -4.52 10.53 -5.91
N LEU A 72 -5.68 10.97 -5.45
CA LEU A 72 -6.67 10.10 -4.81
C LEU A 72 -7.90 9.97 -5.71
N ILE A 73 -8.23 8.73 -6.06
CA ILE A 73 -9.41 8.37 -6.85
C ILE A 73 -10.34 7.57 -5.94
N ARG A 74 -11.60 8.01 -5.84
CA ARG A 74 -12.63 7.26 -5.10
C ARG A 74 -13.38 6.33 -6.05
N HIS A 75 -13.41 5.06 -5.72
CA HIS A 75 -14.28 4.07 -6.34
C HIS A 75 -15.46 3.75 -5.41
N GLU A 76 -16.34 2.83 -5.83
CA GLU A 76 -17.56 2.50 -5.08
C GLU A 76 -17.29 1.86 -3.71
N ARG A 77 -16.17 1.13 -3.56
CA ARG A 77 -15.86 0.28 -2.38
C ARG A 77 -14.41 0.42 -1.88
N ASP A 78 -13.64 1.29 -2.49
CA ASP A 78 -12.24 1.53 -2.15
C ASP A 78 -11.77 2.92 -2.61
N LEU A 79 -10.60 3.29 -2.10
CA LEU A 79 -9.83 4.44 -2.55
C LEU A 79 -8.56 3.95 -3.25
N LEU A 80 -8.26 4.50 -4.41
CA LEU A 80 -6.99 4.32 -5.08
C LEU A 80 -6.14 5.58 -4.91
N LEU A 81 -5.08 5.48 -4.11
CA LEU A 81 -4.03 6.48 -4.02
C LEU A 81 -2.91 6.11 -4.99
N ARG A 82 -2.62 6.99 -5.96
CA ARG A 82 -1.47 6.85 -6.84
C ARG A 82 -0.36 7.79 -6.39
N ILE A 83 0.85 7.26 -6.24
CA ILE A 83 2.04 8.01 -5.85
C ILE A 83 3.03 7.93 -7.02
N PRO A 84 3.36 9.06 -7.66
CA PRO A 84 4.37 9.09 -8.72
C PRO A 84 5.74 8.63 -8.20
N GLY A 85 6.42 7.79 -8.97
CA GLY A 85 7.77 7.34 -8.67
C GLY A 85 8.83 8.42 -8.83
N ASP A 86 8.54 9.44 -9.65
CA ASP A 86 9.41 10.57 -9.96
C ASP A 86 9.01 11.86 -9.23
N ILE A 87 8.26 11.74 -8.12
CA ILE A 87 7.97 12.87 -7.23
C ILE A 87 9.27 13.57 -6.80
N ALA A 88 9.27 14.91 -6.82
CA ALA A 88 10.43 15.68 -6.41
C ALA A 88 10.79 15.37 -4.93
N PRO A 89 12.07 15.12 -4.59
CA PRO A 89 12.46 14.75 -3.22
C PRO A 89 12.04 15.77 -2.17
N GLU A 90 12.08 17.06 -2.49
CA GLU A 90 11.63 18.14 -1.61
C GLU A 90 10.14 18.04 -1.33
N HIS A 91 9.35 17.79 -2.37
CA HIS A 91 7.90 17.62 -2.26
C HIS A 91 7.58 16.34 -1.46
N ALA A 92 8.23 15.21 -1.76
CA ALA A 92 8.05 13.99 -0.97
C ALA A 92 8.35 14.21 0.53
N ALA A 93 9.42 14.95 0.85
CA ALA A 93 9.75 15.29 2.22
C ALA A 93 8.68 16.16 2.91
N GLU A 94 8.09 17.14 2.20
CA GLU A 94 6.99 17.95 2.71
C GLU A 94 5.76 17.09 3.04
N LEU A 95 5.41 16.14 2.17
CA LEU A 95 4.31 15.20 2.40
C LEU A 95 4.61 14.27 3.58
N GLU A 96 5.84 13.76 3.69
CA GLU A 96 6.26 12.95 4.83
C GLU A 96 6.08 13.74 6.14
N GLU A 97 6.55 14.98 6.20
CA GLU A 97 6.38 15.85 7.38
C GLU A 97 4.90 16.11 7.69
N ALA A 98 4.08 16.36 6.67
CA ALA A 98 2.67 16.62 6.84
C ALA A 98 1.92 15.42 7.43
N VAL A 99 2.27 14.19 7.02
CA VAL A 99 1.74 12.95 7.60
C VAL A 99 2.27 12.73 9.02
N TRP A 100 3.56 12.95 9.27
CA TRP A 100 4.14 12.85 10.61
C TRP A 100 3.52 13.82 11.61
N ALA A 101 3.16 15.03 11.19
CA ALA A 101 2.47 16.01 12.03
C ALA A 101 1.13 15.47 12.56
N ARG A 102 0.46 14.58 11.81
CA ARG A 102 -0.80 13.93 12.24
C ARG A 102 -0.57 12.75 13.19
N MET A 103 0.68 12.29 13.30
CA MET A 103 1.13 11.22 14.17
C MET A 103 2.09 11.73 15.27
N SER A 104 1.94 12.97 15.73
CA SER A 104 2.86 13.57 16.72
C SER A 104 3.01 12.75 18.01
N PHE A 105 1.97 12.02 18.43
CA PHE A 105 2.00 11.09 19.56
C PHE A 105 2.86 9.83 19.32
N ALA A 106 3.16 9.52 18.05
CA ALA A 106 3.95 8.38 17.60
C ALA A 106 5.33 8.78 17.06
N ASN A 107 5.84 9.98 17.40
CA ASN A 107 7.16 10.47 16.98
C ASN A 107 8.33 9.51 17.29
N HIS A 108 8.18 8.65 18.31
CA HIS A 108 9.18 7.62 18.64
C HIS A 108 9.34 6.53 17.57
N LEU A 109 8.36 6.36 16.68
CA LEU A 109 8.41 5.44 15.54
C LEU A 109 9.13 6.04 14.33
N ARG A 110 9.44 7.33 14.38
CA ARG A 110 10.05 8.04 13.26
C ARG A 110 11.45 7.52 12.98
N THR A 111 11.66 7.06 11.76
CA THR A 111 12.93 6.49 11.28
C THR A 111 13.35 7.17 9.99
N ARG A 112 14.67 7.33 9.80
CA ARG A 112 15.24 7.85 8.55
C ARG A 112 15.37 6.80 7.45
N ARG A 113 15.03 5.55 7.76
CA ARG A 113 15.22 4.40 6.87
C ARG A 113 14.02 4.11 5.96
N LEU A 114 12.98 4.94 6.00
CA LEU A 114 11.84 4.79 5.10
C LEU A 114 12.30 5.01 3.66
N GLY A 115 11.83 4.15 2.76
CA GLY A 115 12.21 4.15 1.36
C GLY A 115 13.58 3.54 1.06
N GLU A 116 14.36 3.14 2.08
CA GLU A 116 15.64 2.47 1.84
C GLU A 116 15.43 1.05 1.28
N PHE A 117 16.17 0.71 0.23
CA PHE A 117 16.22 -0.63 -0.35
C PHE A 117 17.61 -0.92 -0.94
N THR A 118 17.90 -2.17 -1.27
CA THR A 118 19.22 -2.58 -1.77
C THR A 118 19.13 -3.12 -3.18
N VAL A 119 20.04 -2.69 -4.05
CA VAL A 119 20.27 -3.27 -5.37
C VAL A 119 21.68 -3.86 -5.38
N GLY A 120 21.79 -5.19 -5.32
CA GLY A 120 23.07 -5.86 -5.10
C GLY A 120 23.63 -5.53 -3.71
N THR A 121 24.66 -4.68 -3.66
CA THR A 121 25.25 -4.15 -2.41
C THR A 121 24.98 -2.67 -2.18
N ASP A 122 24.34 -2.00 -3.15
CA ASP A 122 24.14 -0.56 -3.10
C ASP A 122 22.85 -0.23 -2.34
N LEU A 123 23.00 0.52 -1.25
CA LEU A 123 21.87 1.10 -0.54
C LEU A 123 21.33 2.28 -1.34
N ARG A 124 20.05 2.22 -1.71
CA ARG A 124 19.31 3.26 -2.43
C ARG A 124 18.10 3.70 -1.61
N ARG A 125 17.52 4.83 -1.98
CA ARG A 125 16.26 5.33 -1.42
C ARG A 125 15.27 5.62 -2.55
N SER A 126 14.00 5.28 -2.31
CA SER A 126 12.86 5.61 -3.16
C SER A 126 11.85 6.43 -2.36
N ASP A 127 11.48 7.60 -2.88
CA ASP A 127 10.52 8.50 -2.23
C ASP A 127 9.09 7.94 -2.27
N SER A 128 8.68 7.32 -3.39
CA SER A 128 7.39 6.64 -3.47
C SER A 128 7.30 5.47 -2.48
N LEU A 129 8.38 4.68 -2.32
CA LEU A 129 8.45 3.64 -1.29
C LEU A 129 8.39 4.22 0.13
N ALA A 130 9.08 5.33 0.39
CA ALA A 130 9.04 6.01 1.69
C ALA A 130 7.61 6.43 2.06
N LEU A 131 6.91 7.08 1.12
CA LEU A 131 5.52 7.51 1.30
C LEU A 131 4.57 6.32 1.52
N VAL A 132 4.73 5.23 0.76
CA VAL A 132 3.94 4.00 0.96
C VAL A 132 4.18 3.41 2.35
N GLN A 133 5.44 3.26 2.76
CA GLN A 133 5.77 2.71 4.08
C GLN A 133 5.24 3.59 5.21
N LEU A 134 5.34 4.91 5.06
CA LEU A 134 4.77 5.88 6.00
C LEU A 134 3.25 5.78 6.07
N LEU A 135 2.57 5.60 4.93
CA LEU A 135 1.13 5.44 4.87
C LEU A 135 0.65 4.15 5.55
N VAL A 136 1.36 3.04 5.36
CA VAL A 136 1.08 1.78 6.07
C VAL A 136 1.26 1.97 7.57
N LEU A 137 2.35 2.62 7.98
CA LEU A 137 2.57 2.95 9.40
C LEU A 137 1.45 3.84 9.95
N TYR A 138 1.00 4.84 9.19
CA TYR A 138 -0.08 5.73 9.59
C TYR A 138 -1.38 4.98 9.84
N HIS A 139 -1.74 4.05 8.95
CA HIS A 139 -2.90 3.18 9.15
C HIS A 139 -2.75 2.29 10.39
N LEU A 140 -1.59 1.70 10.64
CA LEU A 140 -1.37 0.85 11.82
C LEU A 140 -1.51 1.63 13.13
N VAL A 141 -0.92 2.82 13.20
CA VAL A 141 -0.99 3.70 14.37
C VAL A 141 -2.43 4.14 14.62
N TRP A 142 -3.14 4.51 13.56
CA TRP A 142 -4.53 4.94 13.63
C TRP A 142 -5.45 3.78 14.04
N ALA A 143 -5.35 2.61 13.39
CA ALA A 143 -6.13 1.42 13.73
C ALA A 143 -5.94 1.01 15.19
N ARG A 144 -4.70 1.04 15.70
CA ARG A 144 -4.41 0.76 17.12
C ARG A 144 -5.11 1.74 18.06
N ALA A 145 -5.13 3.03 17.72
CA ALA A 145 -5.83 4.03 18.51
C ALA A 145 -7.34 3.73 18.56
N HIS A 146 -7.95 3.38 17.43
CA HIS A 146 -9.38 3.03 17.34
C HIS A 146 -9.75 1.79 18.14
N VAL A 147 -8.95 0.73 18.05
CA VAL A 147 -9.15 -0.49 18.85
C VAL A 147 -9.04 -0.19 20.35
N THR A 148 -8.07 0.63 20.75
CA THR A 148 -7.87 1.00 22.17
C THR A 148 -8.99 1.90 22.69
N SER A 149 -9.63 2.69 21.82
CA SER A 149 -10.77 3.55 22.15
C SER A 149 -12.11 2.82 22.28
N GLY A 150 -12.15 1.49 22.08
CA GLY A 150 -13.36 0.67 22.26
C GLY A 150 -14.38 0.75 21.12
N SER A 151 -14.03 1.44 20.04
CA SER A 151 -14.69 1.33 18.75
C SER A 151 -14.12 0.11 18.05
N GLU A 152 -14.78 -1.05 18.19
CA GLU A 152 -14.45 -2.19 17.33
C GLU A 152 -14.72 -1.77 15.89
N PRO A 153 -13.71 -1.78 14.99
CA PRO A 153 -14.01 -1.73 13.58
C PRO A 153 -14.71 -3.05 13.28
N GLU A 154 -16.03 -3.02 13.06
CA GLU A 154 -16.73 -4.16 12.49
C GLU A 154 -16.10 -4.40 11.12
N ARG A 155 -15.13 -5.33 11.07
CA ARG A 155 -14.65 -5.88 9.81
C ARG A 155 -15.90 -6.44 9.17
N THR A 156 -16.39 -5.77 8.12
CA THR A 156 -17.55 -6.26 7.39
C THR A 156 -17.07 -7.52 6.66
N GLU A 157 -17.17 -8.67 7.34
CA GLU A 157 -16.84 -9.95 6.74
C GLU A 157 -17.72 -10.10 5.52
N ARG A 158 -17.09 -10.13 4.33
CA ARG A 158 -17.80 -10.56 3.13
C ARG A 158 -18.21 -12.00 3.40
N ARG A 159 -19.49 -12.20 3.67
CA ARG A 159 -20.10 -13.52 3.89
C ARG A 159 -19.65 -14.41 2.74
N GLN A 160 -18.76 -15.36 3.03
CA GLN A 160 -18.42 -16.41 2.07
C GLN A 160 -19.73 -17.12 1.75
N VAL A 161 -20.24 -16.90 0.54
CA VAL A 161 -21.22 -17.82 -0.04
C VAL A 161 -20.39 -19.04 -0.43
N THR A 162 -20.16 -19.91 0.55
CA THR A 162 -19.60 -21.23 0.29
C THR A 162 -20.55 -21.89 -0.70
N GLY A 163 -20.04 -22.36 -1.84
CA GLY A 163 -20.82 -22.98 -2.92
C GLY A 163 -21.59 -24.26 -2.55
N ALA A 164 -21.76 -24.55 -1.26
CA ALA A 164 -22.64 -25.57 -0.73
C ALA A 164 -24.13 -25.21 -0.86
N ASP A 165 -24.49 -23.91 -0.91
CA ASP A 165 -25.89 -23.48 -1.02
C ASP A 165 -26.46 -23.49 -2.45
N SER A 166 -25.63 -23.75 -3.48
CA SER A 166 -26.10 -23.85 -4.88
C SER A 166 -26.57 -25.27 -5.26
N ALA A 167 -26.52 -26.25 -4.36
CA ALA A 167 -26.95 -27.63 -4.64
C ALA A 167 -28.46 -27.89 -4.37
N LEU A 168 -29.23 -26.87 -4.02
CA LEU A 168 -30.66 -27.01 -3.70
C LEU A 168 -31.53 -25.97 -4.41
N HIS A 169 -31.45 -25.87 -5.74
CA HIS A 169 -32.63 -25.56 -6.54
C HIS A 169 -32.52 -26.20 -7.93
N VAL A 170 -33.65 -26.83 -8.29
CA VAL A 170 -33.95 -27.72 -9.42
C VAL A 170 -33.73 -27.07 -10.78
#